data_AF-A0A524LJB5-F1
#
_entry.id   AF-A0A524LJB5-F1
#
_cell.length_a   1.000
_cell.length_b   1.000
_cell.length_c   1.000
_cell.angle_alpha   90.00
_cell.angle_beta   90.00
_cell.angle_gamma   90.00
#
_symmetry.space_group_name_H-M   'P 1'
#
loop_
_entity.id
_entity.type
_entity.pdbx_description
1 polymer ?
#
loop_
_entity_poly.entity_id
_entity_poly.type
_entity_poly.pdbx_seq_one_letter_code
_entity_poly.pdbx_strand_id
1 'polypeptide(L)'
;MRVEVDVSDLNELDYYIDQKCEELEEMLRKDTKFIEYRVKRQHWGGDGEFDTFVIQDTEGVDLVSLNTWEIETLSEDEICSYADVQIQRERHSYLESAFVFVLILVIFGTIGVISILLELAFSTGSVDTIPVLISLASGIVVLFSTILFYRKRARVIFEKHQIDVAAARENTAFLSALRKLASLTGEEVWMLDEFKDRLKYIEDTLEITSS
;
A
#
# COMPACT_ATOMS: atom_id res chain seq x y z
N MET A 1 20.53 -22.77 -15.16
CA MET A 1 21.39 -23.05 -14.00
C MET A 1 20.55 -22.68 -12.80
N ARG A 2 20.13 -23.65 -11.99
CA ARG A 2 19.23 -23.39 -10.84
C ARG A 2 20.06 -22.69 -9.77
N VAL A 3 19.74 -21.45 -9.46
CA VAL A 3 20.32 -20.72 -8.32
C VAL A 3 19.33 -20.89 -7.18
N GLU A 4 19.57 -21.88 -6.32
CA GLU A 4 18.93 -21.92 -5.01
C GLU A 4 19.59 -20.80 -4.20
N VAL A 5 18.81 -19.77 -3.88
CA VAL A 5 19.27 -18.65 -3.05
C VAL A 5 19.18 -19.07 -1.60
N ASP A 6 20.30 -19.05 -0.88
CA ASP A 6 20.29 -19.22 0.58
C ASP A 6 19.82 -17.92 1.22
N VAL A 7 18.58 -17.93 1.72
CA VAL A 7 17.93 -16.76 2.33
C VAL A 7 18.67 -16.32 3.61
N SER A 8 19.40 -17.23 4.28
CA SER A 8 20.11 -16.91 5.52
C SER A 8 21.33 -15.99 5.32
N ASP A 9 21.82 -15.87 4.09
CA ASP A 9 22.91 -14.96 3.71
C ASP A 9 22.41 -13.59 3.21
N LEU A 10 21.08 -13.38 3.12
CA LEU A 10 20.49 -12.12 2.66
C LEU A 10 20.30 -11.14 3.82
N ASN A 11 20.52 -9.85 3.56
CA ASN A 11 20.15 -8.81 4.51
C ASN A 11 18.67 -8.46 4.35
N GLU A 12 18.07 -7.94 5.42
CA GLU A 12 16.73 -7.37 5.37
C GLU A 12 16.65 -6.30 4.25
N LEU A 13 15.57 -6.37 3.48
CA LEU A 13 15.27 -5.57 2.29
C LEU A 13 16.08 -5.90 1.03
N ASP A 14 16.97 -6.90 1.07
CA ASP A 14 17.67 -7.34 -0.15
C ASP A 14 16.68 -7.97 -1.14
N TYR A 15 16.90 -7.67 -2.43
CA TYR A 15 16.16 -8.32 -3.50
C TYR A 15 16.92 -9.54 -4.03
N TYR A 16 16.20 -10.62 -4.28
CA TYR A 16 16.75 -11.81 -4.91
C TYR A 16 15.81 -12.38 -5.98
N ILE A 17 16.34 -13.27 -6.82
CA ILE A 17 15.59 -13.96 -7.87
C ILE A 17 15.74 -15.45 -7.62
N ASP A 18 14.63 -16.12 -7.37
CA ASP A 18 14.55 -17.57 -7.29
C ASP A 18 13.82 -18.14 -8.53
N GLN A 19 13.67 -19.47 -8.56
CA GLN A 19 12.97 -20.14 -9.65
C GLN A 19 11.52 -19.66 -9.80
N LYS A 20 10.84 -19.34 -8.69
CA LYS A 20 9.44 -18.92 -8.74
C LYS A 20 9.30 -17.51 -9.33
N CYS A 21 10.28 -16.64 -9.09
CA CYS A 21 10.37 -15.34 -9.75
C CYS A 21 10.48 -15.49 -11.27
N GLU A 22 11.36 -16.38 -11.75
CA GLU A 22 11.53 -16.65 -13.19
C GLU A 22 10.25 -17.20 -13.83
N GLU A 23 9.59 -18.16 -13.16
CA GLU A 23 8.31 -18.73 -13.61
C GLU A 23 7.21 -17.67 -13.68
N LEU A 24 7.11 -16.82 -12.65
CA LEU A 24 6.11 -15.75 -12.59
C LEU A 24 6.36 -14.70 -13.66
N GLU A 25 7.62 -14.32 -13.89
CA GLU A 25 7.98 -13.37 -14.93
C GLU A 25 7.69 -13.92 -16.33
N GLU A 26 8.02 -15.18 -16.62
CA GLU A 26 7.69 -15.81 -17.91
C GLU A 26 6.18 -15.86 -18.14
N MET A 27 5.41 -16.17 -17.09
CA MET A 27 3.96 -16.19 -17.12
C MET A 27 3.38 -14.79 -17.42
N LEU A 28 3.82 -13.76 -16.68
CA LEU A 28 3.36 -12.38 -16.88
C LEU A 28 3.68 -11.88 -18.30
N ARG A 29 4.88 -12.19 -18.82
CA ARG A 29 5.30 -11.78 -20.17
C ARG A 29 4.42 -12.32 -21.31
N LYS A 30 3.58 -13.34 -21.06
CA LYS A 30 2.58 -13.81 -22.04
C LYS A 30 1.54 -12.73 -22.35
N ASP A 31 1.26 -11.83 -21.41
CA ASP A 31 0.41 -10.66 -21.63
C ASP A 31 1.28 -9.45 -22.00
N THR A 32 0.94 -8.82 -23.13
CA THR A 32 1.61 -7.63 -23.67
C THR A 32 1.75 -6.48 -22.68
N LYS A 33 0.86 -6.38 -21.68
CA LYS A 33 0.93 -5.34 -20.64
C LYS A 33 2.14 -5.47 -19.72
N PHE A 34 2.65 -6.69 -19.53
CA PHE A 34 3.72 -6.99 -18.56
C PHE A 34 5.03 -7.40 -19.23
N ILE A 35 5.12 -7.32 -20.56
CA ILE A 35 6.25 -7.83 -21.35
C ILE A 35 7.62 -7.28 -20.90
N GLU A 36 7.60 -6.06 -20.38
CA GLU A 36 8.76 -5.29 -19.97
C GLU A 36 9.04 -5.37 -18.47
N TYR A 37 8.15 -5.99 -17.69
CA TYR A 37 8.29 -6.04 -16.24
C TYR A 37 9.23 -7.15 -15.78
N ARG A 38 9.73 -6.98 -14.56
CA ARG A 38 10.63 -7.91 -13.87
C ARG A 38 9.99 -8.37 -12.57
N VAL A 39 10.20 -9.62 -12.19
CA VAL A 39 9.77 -10.15 -10.90
C VAL A 39 11.00 -10.42 -10.03
N LYS A 40 11.00 -9.91 -8.82
CA LYS A 40 11.98 -10.24 -7.78
C LYS A 40 11.28 -10.60 -6.49
N ARG A 41 11.98 -11.24 -5.57
CA ARG A 41 11.55 -11.34 -4.18
C ARG A 41 12.27 -10.30 -3.34
N GLN A 42 11.55 -9.72 -2.40
CA GLN A 42 12.13 -8.85 -1.37
C GLN A 42 12.20 -9.59 -0.06
N HIS A 43 13.40 -9.66 0.52
CA HIS A 43 13.62 -10.28 1.81
C HIS A 43 13.17 -9.35 2.94
N TRP A 44 12.30 -9.80 3.83
CA TRP A 44 11.83 -9.00 4.99
C TRP A 44 12.49 -9.39 6.31
N GLY A 45 13.56 -10.19 6.27
CA GLY A 45 14.22 -10.74 7.44
C GLY A 45 13.62 -12.07 7.87
N GLY A 46 14.37 -12.84 8.68
CA GLY A 46 13.92 -14.13 9.19
C GLY A 46 14.24 -15.31 8.25
N ASP A 47 13.31 -16.26 8.15
CA ASP A 47 13.46 -17.51 7.37
C ASP A 47 12.93 -17.41 5.93
N GLY A 48 12.45 -16.24 5.52
CA GLY A 48 11.96 -15.98 4.16
C GLY A 48 10.51 -16.38 3.90
N GLU A 49 9.77 -16.82 4.92
CA GLU A 49 8.35 -17.15 4.80
C GLU A 49 7.51 -15.95 4.36
N PHE A 50 7.86 -14.75 4.86
CA PHE A 50 7.16 -13.50 4.57
C PHE A 50 7.72 -12.74 3.37
N ASP A 51 8.65 -13.34 2.63
CA ASP A 51 9.25 -12.68 1.48
C ASP A 51 8.22 -12.53 0.37
N THR A 52 8.12 -11.30 -0.14
CA THR A 52 7.08 -10.90 -1.09
C THR A 52 7.61 -10.82 -2.51
N PHE A 53 6.79 -11.19 -3.49
CA PHE A 53 7.07 -11.01 -4.90
C PHE A 53 6.80 -9.56 -5.32
N VAL A 54 7.85 -8.86 -5.75
CA VAL A 54 7.80 -7.48 -6.23
C VAL A 54 7.86 -7.47 -7.74
N ILE A 55 6.85 -6.84 -8.36
CA ILE A 55 6.81 -6.59 -9.80
C ILE A 55 7.38 -5.19 -10.03
N GLN A 56 8.44 -5.11 -10.83
CA GLN A 56 9.16 -3.88 -11.16
C GLN A 56 8.99 -3.52 -12.64
N ASP A 57 8.98 -2.22 -12.93
CA ASP A 57 9.07 -1.72 -14.31
C ASP A 57 10.51 -1.81 -14.87
N THR A 58 10.71 -1.30 -16.09
CA THR A 58 12.01 -1.31 -16.79
C THR A 58 13.04 -0.39 -16.17
N GLU A 59 12.61 0.61 -15.40
CA GLU A 59 13.47 1.53 -14.66
C GLU A 59 13.85 0.97 -13.28
N GLY A 60 13.26 -0.17 -12.89
CA GLY A 60 13.46 -0.82 -11.60
C GLY A 60 12.60 -0.23 -10.48
N VAL A 61 11.51 0.47 -10.83
CA VAL A 61 10.55 1.00 -9.87
C VAL A 61 9.57 -0.10 -9.46
N ASP A 62 9.40 -0.28 -8.15
CA ASP A 62 8.42 -1.21 -7.58
C ASP A 62 7.00 -0.75 -7.89
N LEU A 63 6.24 -1.58 -8.63
CA LEU A 63 4.86 -1.29 -9.01
C LEU A 63 3.85 -1.90 -8.04
N VAL A 64 4.12 -3.14 -7.60
CA VAL A 64 3.28 -3.87 -6.64
C VAL A 64 4.12 -4.91 -5.92
N SER A 65 3.80 -5.16 -4.66
CA SER A 65 4.30 -6.27 -3.86
C SER A 65 3.16 -7.24 -3.55
N LEU A 66 3.36 -8.52 -3.85
CA LEU A 66 2.39 -9.61 -3.68
C LEU A 66 2.98 -10.66 -2.74
N ASN A 67 2.19 -11.10 -1.77
CA ASN A 67 2.61 -12.12 -0.82
C ASN A 67 2.69 -13.49 -1.48
N THR A 68 3.52 -14.38 -0.92
CA THR A 68 3.68 -15.75 -1.41
C THR A 68 2.35 -16.51 -1.45
N TRP A 69 1.54 -16.40 -0.39
CA TRP A 69 0.23 -17.05 -0.31
C TRP A 69 -0.78 -16.51 -1.36
N GLU A 70 -0.64 -15.25 -1.81
CA GLU A 70 -1.49 -14.71 -2.89
C GLU A 70 -1.17 -15.39 -4.22
N ILE A 71 0.12 -15.57 -4.52
CA ILE A 71 0.58 -16.24 -5.74
C ILE A 71 0.23 -17.73 -5.73
N GLU A 72 0.35 -18.41 -4.59
CA GLU A 72 0.07 -19.84 -4.48
C GLU A 72 -1.42 -20.19 -4.54
N THR A 73 -2.29 -19.26 -4.16
CA THR A 73 -3.75 -19.48 -4.15
C THR A 73 -4.38 -19.33 -5.55
N LEU A 74 -3.76 -18.54 -6.42
CA LEU A 74 -4.35 -18.08 -7.68
C LEU A 74 -3.84 -18.88 -8.89
N SER A 75 -4.67 -19.00 -9.93
CA SER A 75 -4.22 -19.52 -11.23
C SER A 75 -3.45 -18.45 -12.04
N GLU A 76 -2.73 -18.85 -13.10
CA GLU A 76 -1.97 -17.91 -13.94
C GLU A 76 -2.81 -16.72 -14.44
N ASP A 77 -4.00 -17.00 -15.00
CA ASP A 77 -4.91 -15.95 -15.49
C ASP A 77 -5.41 -15.03 -14.36
N GLU A 78 -5.65 -15.60 -13.18
CA GLU A 78 -6.06 -14.85 -11.99
C GLU A 78 -4.93 -13.97 -11.48
N ILE A 79 -3.68 -14.45 -11.48
CA ILE A 79 -2.51 -13.68 -11.07
C ILE A 79 -2.27 -12.50 -12.00
N CYS A 80 -2.28 -12.71 -13.33
CA CYS A 80 -2.15 -11.64 -14.31
C CYS A 80 -3.21 -10.55 -14.09
N SER A 81 -4.46 -10.99 -13.98
CA SER A 81 -5.61 -10.12 -13.79
C SER A 81 -5.54 -9.34 -12.47
N TYR A 82 -5.17 -10.03 -11.38
CA TYR A 82 -5.02 -9.45 -10.06
C TYR A 82 -3.85 -8.45 -10.00
N ALA A 83 -2.70 -8.80 -10.58
CA ALA A 83 -1.53 -7.94 -10.65
C ALA A 83 -1.82 -6.63 -11.41
N ASP A 84 -2.53 -6.68 -12.55
CA ASP A 84 -2.93 -5.48 -13.31
C ASP A 84 -3.71 -4.50 -12.42
N VAL A 85 -4.71 -5.02 -11.71
CA VAL A 85 -5.56 -4.21 -10.82
C VAL A 85 -4.76 -3.67 -9.64
N GLN A 86 -3.89 -4.48 -9.05
CA GLN A 86 -3.08 -4.03 -7.91
C GLN A 86 -2.07 -2.95 -8.29
N ILE A 87 -1.42 -3.04 -9.45
CA ILE A 87 -0.54 -1.99 -9.97
C ILE A 87 -1.31 -0.66 -10.10
N GLN A 88 -2.56 -0.70 -10.56
CA GLN A 88 -3.41 0.50 -10.65
C GLN A 88 -3.79 1.06 -9.27
N ARG A 89 -4.05 0.19 -8.29
CA ARG A 89 -4.35 0.58 -6.89
C ARG A 89 -3.13 1.20 -6.19
N GLU A 90 -1.95 0.60 -6.34
CA GLU A 90 -0.73 1.00 -5.64
C GLU A 90 -0.16 2.34 -6.10
N ARG A 91 -0.49 2.80 -7.31
CA ARG A 91 -0.16 4.16 -7.78
C ARG A 91 -0.60 5.28 -6.81
N HIS A 92 -1.59 5.01 -5.96
CA HIS A 92 -2.12 5.95 -4.98
C HIS A 92 -1.45 5.85 -3.59
N SER A 93 -0.68 4.79 -3.34
CA SER A 93 -0.09 4.45 -2.02
C SER A 93 0.99 5.45 -1.58
N TYR A 94 1.87 5.87 -2.50
CA TYR A 94 2.90 6.88 -2.24
C TYR A 94 2.32 8.22 -1.74
N LEU A 95 1.14 8.61 -2.22
CA LEU A 95 0.49 9.87 -1.87
C LEU A 95 -0.10 9.86 -0.46
N GLU A 96 -0.42 8.70 0.10
CA GLU A 96 -0.88 8.54 1.48
C GLU A 96 0.31 8.57 2.44
N SER A 97 1.35 7.77 2.16
CA SER A 97 2.57 7.67 2.97
C SER A 97 3.30 9.02 3.12
N ALA A 98 3.45 9.77 2.02
CA ALA A 98 4.04 11.11 2.05
C ALA A 98 3.22 12.09 2.90
N PHE A 99 1.89 11.96 2.92
CA PHE A 99 1.01 12.86 3.67
C PHE A 99 1.01 12.55 5.18
N VAL A 100 1.11 11.27 5.56
CA VAL A 100 1.31 10.85 6.96
C VAL A 100 2.62 11.44 7.50
N PHE A 101 3.70 11.32 6.73
CA PHE A 101 4.99 11.88 7.12
C PHE A 101 4.95 13.41 7.28
N VAL A 102 4.33 14.13 6.35
CA VAL A 102 4.12 15.59 6.46
C VAL A 102 3.28 15.94 7.69
N LEU A 103 2.22 15.18 7.98
CA LEU A 103 1.38 15.42 9.16
C LEU A 103 2.17 15.23 10.46
N ILE A 104 3.01 14.19 10.54
CA ILE A 104 3.92 13.95 11.67
C ILE A 104 4.88 15.13 11.82
N LEU A 105 5.53 15.57 10.75
CA LEU A 105 6.44 16.73 10.80
C LEU A 105 5.72 18.01 11.25
N VAL A 106 4.49 18.25 10.81
CA VAL A 106 3.69 19.40 11.23
C VAL A 106 3.35 19.33 12.73
N ILE A 107 3.00 18.15 13.24
CA ILE A 107 2.71 17.94 14.68
C ILE A 107 3.96 18.15 15.52
N PHE A 108 5.06 17.48 15.21
CA PHE A 108 6.31 17.59 15.98
C PHE A 108 6.94 18.97 15.85
N GLY A 109 6.91 19.57 14.66
CA GLY A 109 7.35 20.95 14.45
C GLY A 109 6.53 21.93 15.29
N THR A 110 5.20 21.74 15.35
CA THR A 110 4.31 22.55 16.19
C THR A 110 4.62 22.41 17.68
N ILE A 111 4.79 21.17 18.17
CA ILE A 111 5.14 20.90 19.58
C ILE A 111 6.50 21.53 19.93
N GLY A 112 7.48 21.43 19.03
CA GLY A 112 8.80 22.04 19.21
C GLY A 112 8.72 23.56 19.32
N VAL A 113 7.98 24.22 18.42
CA VAL A 113 7.75 25.67 18.46
C VAL A 113 7.05 26.10 19.75
N ILE A 114 6.00 25.38 20.17
CA ILE A 114 5.28 25.68 21.41
C ILE A 114 6.21 25.53 22.63
N SER A 115 7.01 24.46 22.70
CA SER A 115 7.94 24.22 23.81
C SER A 115 8.97 25.35 23.96
N ILE A 116 9.59 25.78 22.85
CA ILE A 116 10.55 26.89 22.84
C ILE A 116 9.91 28.20 23.30
N LEU A 117 8.71 28.49 22.81
CA LEU A 117 7.97 29.71 23.18
C LEU A 117 7.55 29.69 24.65
N LEU A 118 7.19 28.53 25.20
CA LEU A 118 6.85 28.36 26.61
C LEU A 118 8.08 28.61 27.51
N GLU A 119 9.23 28.07 27.15
CA GLU A 119 10.50 28.25 27.88
C GLU A 119 10.97 29.72 27.85
N LEU A 120 10.83 30.39 26.70
CA LEU A 120 11.07 31.84 26.57
C LEU A 120 10.11 32.67 27.43
N ALA A 121 8.82 32.32 27.49
CA ALA A 121 7.85 33.02 28.31
C ALA A 121 8.14 32.86 29.82
N PHE A 122 8.53 31.65 30.26
CA PHE A 122 8.92 31.41 31.66
C PHE A 122 10.21 32.14 32.06
N SER A 123 11.19 32.21 31.16
CA SER A 123 12.48 32.86 31.45
C SER A 123 12.42 34.39 31.46
N THR A 124 11.50 34.98 30.69
CA THR A 124 11.34 36.45 30.60
C THR A 124 10.32 37.03 31.57
N GLY A 125 9.49 36.20 32.21
CA GLY A 125 8.48 36.64 33.18
C GLY A 125 7.32 37.43 32.57
N SER A 126 7.26 37.55 31.25
CA SER A 126 6.19 38.18 30.48
C SER A 126 5.37 37.12 29.78
N VAL A 127 4.07 37.06 30.07
CA VAL A 127 3.10 36.35 29.22
C VAL A 127 2.80 37.26 28.03
N ASP A 128 3.74 37.33 27.09
CA ASP A 128 3.52 38.06 25.84
C ASP A 128 2.40 37.36 25.04
N THR A 129 1.56 38.17 24.39
CA THR A 129 0.44 37.67 23.57
C THR A 129 0.92 36.93 22.31
N ILE A 130 2.16 37.17 21.88
CA ILE A 130 2.78 36.60 20.68
C ILE A 130 2.96 35.06 20.80
N PRO A 131 3.58 34.51 21.88
CA PRO A 131 3.60 33.07 22.14
C PRO A 131 2.23 32.38 22.10
N VAL A 132 1.20 33.03 22.64
CA VAL A 132 -0.18 32.51 22.66
C VAL A 132 -0.77 32.48 21.25
N LEU A 133 -0.59 33.55 20.47
CA LEU A 133 -1.05 33.63 19.08
C LEU A 133 -0.37 32.58 18.18
N ILE A 134 0.94 32.35 18.35
CA ILE A 134 1.67 31.34 17.59
C ILE A 134 1.16 29.94 17.95
N SER A 135 0.95 29.65 19.23
CA SER A 135 0.41 28.37 19.70
C SER A 135 -1.01 28.11 19.19
N LEU A 136 -1.84 29.15 19.09
CA LEU A 136 -3.18 29.04 18.56
C LEU A 136 -3.17 28.82 17.04
N ALA A 137 -2.32 29.57 16.31
CA ALA A 137 -2.15 29.43 14.87
C ALA A 137 -1.62 28.03 14.49
N SER A 138 -0.66 27.50 15.24
CA SER A 138 -0.10 26.17 15.00
C SER A 138 -1.13 25.06 15.27
N GLY A 139 -1.93 25.19 16.33
CA GLY A 139 -3.06 24.29 16.58
C GLY A 139 -4.08 24.28 15.44
N ILE A 140 -4.40 25.46 14.88
CA ILE A 140 -5.27 25.58 13.70
C ILE A 140 -4.65 24.87 12.49
N VAL A 141 -3.36 25.06 12.23
CA VAL A 141 -2.65 24.38 11.13
C VAL A 141 -2.69 22.86 11.28
N VAL A 142 -2.46 22.33 12.49
CA VAL A 142 -2.56 20.89 12.78
C VAL A 142 -3.97 20.39 12.51
N LEU A 143 -5.01 21.10 12.98
CA LEU A 143 -6.40 20.73 12.77
C LEU A 143 -6.78 20.70 11.28
N PHE A 144 -6.44 21.74 10.52
CA PHE A 144 -6.67 21.77 9.07
C PHE A 144 -5.89 20.67 8.34
N SER A 145 -4.64 20.43 8.70
CA SER A 145 -3.82 19.37 8.11
C SER A 145 -4.42 17.99 8.36
N THR A 146 -4.96 17.77 9.56
CA THR A 146 -5.66 16.54 9.94
C THR A 146 -6.94 16.35 9.12
N ILE A 147 -7.75 17.39 8.97
CA ILE A 147 -8.97 17.34 8.15
C ILE A 147 -8.63 17.03 6.68
N LEU A 148 -7.62 17.72 6.13
CA LEU A 148 -7.17 17.49 4.76
C LEU A 148 -6.63 16.06 4.58
N PHE A 149 -5.91 15.54 5.55
CA PHE A 149 -5.44 14.15 5.56
C PHE A 149 -6.61 13.16 5.50
N TYR A 150 -7.59 13.27 6.39
CA TYR A 150 -8.75 12.37 6.38
C TYR A 150 -9.56 12.47 5.09
N ARG A 151 -9.73 13.67 4.54
CA ARG A 151 -10.41 13.85 3.24
C ARG A 151 -9.63 13.22 2.09
N LYS A 152 -8.30 13.36 2.09
CA LYS A 152 -7.44 12.77 1.05
C LYS A 152 -7.44 11.25 1.15
N ARG A 153 -7.29 10.70 2.35
CA ARG A 153 -7.37 9.25 2.63
C ARG A 153 -8.72 8.68 2.18
N ALA A 154 -9.84 9.31 2.56
CA ALA A 154 -11.15 8.86 2.13
C ALA A 154 -11.30 8.88 0.60
N ARG A 155 -10.73 9.89 -0.07
CA ARG A 155 -10.71 9.96 -1.53
C ARG A 155 -9.89 8.83 -2.17
N VAL A 156 -8.70 8.55 -1.66
CA VAL A 156 -7.86 7.46 -2.17
C VAL A 156 -8.53 6.11 -1.97
N ILE A 157 -9.12 5.84 -0.79
CA ILE A 157 -9.90 4.63 -0.54
C ILE A 157 -11.05 4.49 -1.55
N PHE A 158 -11.80 5.57 -1.77
CA PHE A 158 -12.87 5.58 -2.77
C PHE A 158 -12.36 5.32 -4.19
N GLU A 159 -11.26 5.96 -4.60
CA GLU A 159 -10.64 5.75 -5.92
C GLU A 159 -10.18 4.29 -6.10
N LYS A 160 -9.56 3.67 -5.08
CA LYS A 160 -9.20 2.25 -5.08
C LYS A 160 -10.43 1.35 -5.25
N HIS A 161 -11.52 1.63 -4.55
CA HIS A 161 -12.77 0.88 -4.72
C HIS A 161 -13.39 1.05 -6.11
N GLN A 162 -13.31 2.24 -6.71
CA GLN A 162 -13.79 2.45 -8.08
C GLN A 162 -12.97 1.65 -9.11
N ILE A 163 -11.66 1.54 -8.91
CA ILE A 163 -10.79 0.67 -9.72
C ILE A 163 -11.25 -0.79 -9.59
N ASP A 164 -11.45 -1.27 -8.36
CA ASP A 164 -11.93 -2.63 -8.09
C ASP A 164 -13.29 -2.92 -8.77
N VAL A 165 -14.25 -2.00 -8.69
CA VAL A 165 -15.56 -2.13 -9.33
C VAL A 165 -15.45 -2.14 -10.85
N ALA A 166 -14.64 -1.24 -11.43
CA ALA A 166 -14.44 -1.17 -12.87
C ALA A 166 -13.83 -2.47 -13.40
N ALA A 167 -12.79 -2.97 -12.73
CA ALA A 167 -12.15 -4.23 -13.09
C ALA A 167 -13.11 -5.42 -12.96
N ALA A 168 -13.87 -5.51 -11.86
CA ALA A 168 -14.81 -6.61 -11.64
C ALA A 168 -15.96 -6.69 -12.66
N ARG A 169 -16.33 -5.56 -13.28
CA ARG A 169 -17.35 -5.53 -14.35
C ARG A 169 -16.88 -6.19 -15.64
N GLU A 170 -15.60 -6.04 -15.96
CA GLU A 170 -15.05 -6.42 -17.27
C GLU A 170 -14.19 -7.70 -17.19
N ASN A 171 -13.73 -8.06 -15.99
CA ASN A 171 -12.74 -9.10 -15.80
C ASN A 171 -13.19 -10.12 -14.74
N THR A 172 -13.72 -11.25 -15.22
CA THR A 172 -14.19 -12.34 -14.36
C THR A 172 -13.05 -13.05 -13.62
N ALA A 173 -11.84 -13.08 -14.19
CA ALA A 173 -10.67 -13.64 -13.53
C ALA A 173 -10.26 -12.82 -12.31
N PHE A 174 -10.36 -11.48 -12.39
CA PHE A 174 -10.11 -10.61 -11.23
C PHE A 174 -11.10 -10.89 -10.10
N LEU A 175 -12.40 -10.95 -10.43
CA LEU A 175 -13.43 -11.22 -9.43
C LEU A 175 -13.29 -12.63 -8.82
N SER A 176 -12.89 -13.62 -9.62
CA SER A 176 -12.57 -14.98 -9.15
C SER A 176 -11.40 -14.95 -8.17
N ALA A 177 -10.31 -14.26 -8.53
CA ALA A 177 -9.14 -14.10 -7.68
C ALA A 177 -9.52 -13.47 -6.33
N LEU A 178 -10.25 -12.36 -6.36
CA LEU A 178 -10.67 -11.64 -5.15
C LEU A 178 -11.55 -12.51 -4.24
N ARG A 179 -12.47 -13.29 -4.80
CA ARG A 179 -13.29 -14.24 -4.04
C ARG A 179 -12.47 -15.35 -3.39
N LYS A 180 -11.49 -15.92 -4.11
CA LYS A 180 -10.60 -16.93 -3.55
C LYS A 180 -9.80 -16.37 -2.38
N LEU A 181 -9.16 -15.21 -2.57
CA LEU A 181 -8.39 -14.55 -1.51
C LEU A 181 -9.27 -14.18 -0.31
N ALA A 182 -10.48 -13.66 -0.53
CA ALA A 182 -11.43 -13.34 0.54
C ALA A 182 -11.98 -14.58 1.29
N SER A 183 -11.97 -15.75 0.65
CA SER A 183 -12.44 -17.01 1.22
C SER A 183 -11.39 -17.77 2.04
N LEU A 184 -10.13 -17.33 2.00
CA LEU A 184 -9.07 -17.94 2.80
C LEU A 184 -9.40 -17.83 4.30
N THR A 185 -9.04 -18.86 5.06
CA THR A 185 -9.21 -18.89 6.51
C THR A 185 -7.92 -19.42 7.13
N GLY A 186 -7.28 -18.64 8.00
CA GLY A 186 -6.03 -19.02 8.66
C GLY A 186 -5.42 -17.86 9.46
N GLU A 187 -4.50 -18.17 10.38
CA GLU A 187 -3.83 -17.21 11.26
C GLU A 187 -2.83 -16.30 10.51
N GLU A 188 -2.40 -16.68 9.31
CA GLU A 188 -1.37 -15.99 8.51
C GLU A 188 -1.91 -14.89 7.58
N VAL A 189 -3.24 -14.76 7.45
CA VAL A 189 -3.87 -13.80 6.53
C VAL A 189 -4.34 -12.56 7.27
N TRP A 190 -3.40 -11.72 7.72
CA TRP A 190 -3.70 -10.46 8.43
C TRP A 190 -4.42 -9.41 7.56
N MET A 191 -4.42 -9.58 6.23
CA MET A 191 -5.14 -8.73 5.27
C MET A 191 -6.51 -9.28 4.82
N LEU A 192 -7.01 -10.36 5.45
CA LEU A 192 -8.26 -11.00 5.02
C LEU A 192 -9.46 -10.03 5.03
N ASP A 193 -9.50 -9.15 6.02
CA ASP A 193 -10.57 -8.15 6.16
C ASP A 193 -10.56 -7.16 4.98
N GLU A 194 -9.39 -6.81 4.43
CA GLU A 194 -9.34 -5.96 3.23
C GLU A 194 -9.99 -6.64 2.03
N PHE A 195 -9.70 -7.92 1.78
CA PHE A 195 -10.30 -8.65 0.65
C PHE A 195 -11.81 -8.79 0.78
N LYS A 196 -12.30 -9.04 1.99
CA LYS A 196 -13.74 -9.09 2.27
C LYS A 196 -14.40 -7.74 2.07
N ASP A 197 -13.79 -6.66 2.56
CA ASP A 197 -14.30 -5.30 2.38
C ASP A 197 -14.35 -4.90 0.91
N ARG A 198 -13.32 -5.25 0.13
CA ARG A 198 -13.29 -5.02 -1.32
C ARG A 198 -14.39 -5.79 -2.03
N LEU A 199 -14.53 -7.08 -1.75
CA LEU A 199 -15.55 -7.92 -2.38
C LEU A 199 -16.96 -7.41 -2.04
N LYS A 200 -17.22 -7.10 -0.77
CA LYS A 200 -18.50 -6.55 -0.32
C LYS A 200 -18.83 -5.25 -1.04
N TYR A 201 -17.88 -4.31 -1.15
CA TYR A 201 -18.12 -3.06 -1.86
C TYR A 201 -18.48 -3.26 -3.34
N ILE A 202 -17.81 -4.22 -4.01
CA ILE A 202 -18.12 -4.57 -5.39
C ILE A 202 -19.53 -5.13 -5.49
N GLU A 203 -19.89 -6.09 -4.64
CA GLU A 203 -21.21 -6.73 -4.64
C GLU A 203 -22.32 -5.72 -4.36
N ASP A 204 -22.20 -4.91 -3.31
CA ASP A 204 -23.15 -3.84 -2.97
C ASP A 204 -23.33 -2.87 -4.15
N THR A 205 -22.24 -2.47 -4.82
CA THR A 205 -22.30 -1.51 -5.94
C THR A 205 -22.92 -2.10 -7.19
N LEU A 206 -22.60 -3.35 -7.53
CA LEU A 206 -23.12 -4.02 -8.73
C LEU A 206 -24.59 -4.39 -8.58
N GLU A 207 -25.03 -4.81 -7.39
CA GLU A 207 -26.46 -5.07 -7.12
C GLU A 207 -27.31 -3.82 -7.31
N ILE A 208 -26.87 -2.67 -6.77
CA ILE A 208 -27.55 -1.36 -6.95
C ILE A 208 -27.65 -0.95 -8.43
N THR A 209 -26.69 -1.36 -9.28
CA THR A 209 -26.72 -0.99 -10.70
C THR A 209 -27.67 -1.87 -11.52
N SER A 210 -28.13 -3.00 -10.96
CA SER A 210 -29.00 -3.98 -11.61
C SER A 210 -30.49 -3.87 -11.25
N SER A 211 -30.82 -3.03 -10.27
CA SER A 211 -32.18 -2.73 -9.77
C SER A 211 -32.71 -1.42 -10.31
#